data_AF-A0A820H173-F1
#
_entry.id   AF-A0A820H173-F1
#
_cell.length_a   1.000
_cell.length_b   1.000
_cell.length_c   1.000
_cell.angle_alpha   90.00
_cell.angle_beta   90.00
_cell.angle_gamma   90.00
#
_symmetry.space_group_name_H-M   'P 1'
#
loop_
_entity.id
_entity.type
_entity.pdbx_description
1 polymer ?
#
loop_
_entity_poly.entity_id
_entity_poly.type
_entity_poly.pdbx_seq_one_letter_code
_entity_poly.pdbx_strand_id
1 'polypeptide(L)'
;DASQACAIILQQNELYGYVTCLQIAADAPDELFIATPCCVEAINNIWYDKLRPEQTSLRHQCYLLCAIISFGLLAPPLLDYQEKNK
;
A
#
# COMPACT_ATOMS: atom_id res chain seq x y z
N ASP A 1 -19.87 -4.75 13.07
CA ASP A 1 -20.30 -3.56 12.30
C ASP A 1 -19.21 -2.99 11.40
N ALA A 2 -18.01 -2.64 11.87
CA ALA A 2 -16.93 -2.13 10.99
C ALA A 2 -16.38 -3.15 9.97
N SER A 3 -16.29 -4.43 10.36
CA SER A 3 -15.82 -5.51 9.48
C SER A 3 -16.72 -5.80 8.29
N GLN A 4 -18.04 -5.69 8.47
CA GLN A 4 -19.02 -5.85 7.39
C GLN A 4 -19.01 -4.65 6.44
N ALA A 5 -18.86 -3.43 6.97
CA ALA A 5 -18.72 -2.22 6.15
C ALA A 5 -17.46 -2.30 5.25
N CYS A 6 -16.33 -2.75 5.79
CA CYS A 6 -15.12 -3.00 5.01
C CYS A 6 -15.34 -4.05 3.91
N ALA A 7 -16.06 -5.13 4.21
CA ALA A 7 -16.36 -6.18 3.24
C ALA A 7 -17.21 -5.67 2.07
N ILE A 8 -18.18 -4.79 2.34
CA ILE A 8 -19.03 -4.16 1.31
C ILE A 8 -18.22 -3.22 0.42
N ILE A 9 -17.31 -2.43 0.98
CA ILE A 9 -16.47 -1.50 0.21
C ILE A 9 -15.52 -2.25 -0.74
N LEU A 10 -15.03 -3.42 -0.31
CA LEU A 10 -14.12 -4.28 -1.07
C LEU A 10 -14.84 -5.28 -1.97
N GLN A 11 -16.17 -5.37 -1.88
CA GLN A 11 -16.95 -6.26 -2.72
C GLN A 11 -16.90 -5.78 -4.17
N GLN A 12 -16.65 -6.72 -5.09
CA GLN A 12 -16.75 -6.45 -6.52
C GLN A 12 -18.22 -6.47 -6.93
N ASN A 13 -18.64 -5.43 -7.63
CA ASN A 13 -20.00 -5.33 -8.13
C ASN A 13 -20.04 -5.68 -9.61
N GLU A 14 -20.79 -6.72 -9.96
CA GLU A 14 -20.94 -7.19 -11.35
C GLU A 14 -21.57 -6.13 -12.25
N LEU A 15 -22.45 -5.29 -11.69
CA LEU A 15 -23.17 -4.24 -12.43
C LEU A 15 -22.24 -3.13 -12.95
N TYR A 16 -21.07 -2.97 -12.33
CA TYR A 16 -20.09 -1.95 -12.68
C TYR A 16 -18.82 -2.56 -13.31
N GLY A 17 -18.88 -3.82 -13.77
CA GLY A 17 -17.75 -4.47 -14.43
C GLY A 17 -16.74 -5.08 -13.45
N TYR A 18 -17.21 -5.63 -12.33
CA TYR A 18 -16.38 -6.28 -11.30
C TYR A 18 -15.38 -5.35 -10.60
N VAL A 19 -15.68 -4.05 -10.56
CA VAL A 19 -14.91 -3.06 -9.81
C VAL A 19 -15.42 -2.93 -8.38
N THR A 20 -14.54 -2.51 -7.48
CA THR A 20 -14.90 -2.23 -6.08
C THR A 20 -15.35 -0.78 -5.91
N CYS A 21 -16.16 -0.52 -4.88
CA CYS A 21 -16.59 0.84 -4.54
C CYS A 21 -15.38 1.76 -4.27
N LEU A 22 -14.31 1.20 -3.68
CA LEU A 22 -13.06 1.91 -3.42
C LEU A 22 -12.34 2.34 -4.71
N GLN A 23 -12.36 1.49 -5.75
CA GLN A 23 -11.75 1.82 -7.04
C GLN A 23 -12.49 2.96 -7.73
N ILE A 24 -13.82 2.92 -7.73
CA ILE A 24 -14.65 3.99 -8.30
C ILE A 24 -14.38 5.32 -7.57
N ALA A 25 -14.30 5.29 -6.24
CA ALA A 25 -14.02 6.48 -5.43
C ALA A 25 -12.61 7.06 -5.68
N ALA A 26 -11.62 6.18 -5.91
CA ALA A 26 -10.26 6.58 -6.27
C ALA A 26 -10.18 7.23 -7.66
N ASP A 27 -10.98 6.73 -8.62
CA ASP A 27 -11.06 7.29 -9.97
C ASP A 27 -11.85 8.62 -10.02
N ALA A 28 -12.74 8.87 -9.05
CA ALA A 28 -13.62 10.04 -8.96
C ALA A 28 -13.09 11.20 -8.07
N PRO A 29 -11.76 11.32 -7.91
CA PRO A 29 -11.05 11.92 -6.76
C PRO A 29 -11.92 12.41 -5.58
N ASP A 30 -12.69 11.51 -4.97
CA ASP A 30 -13.53 11.86 -3.81
C ASP A 30 -12.76 11.65 -2.50
N GLU A 31 -11.99 12.67 -2.12
CA GLU A 31 -11.15 12.67 -0.92
C GLU A 31 -11.96 12.53 0.37
N LEU A 32 -13.21 13.01 0.39
CA LEU A 32 -14.08 12.95 1.56
C LEU A 32 -14.58 11.53 1.81
N PHE A 33 -14.89 10.80 0.75
CA PHE A 33 -15.28 9.40 0.85
C PHE A 33 -14.10 8.51 1.27
N ILE A 34 -12.92 8.71 0.70
CA ILE A 34 -11.72 7.92 1.03
C ILE A 34 -11.24 8.19 2.47
N ALA A 35 -11.40 9.42 2.96
CA ALA A 35 -11.03 9.79 4.33
C ALA A 35 -11.95 9.18 5.41
N THR A 36 -13.05 8.52 5.04
CA THR A 36 -13.89 7.86 6.03
C THR A 36 -13.14 6.73 6.76
N PRO A 37 -13.38 6.55 8.07
CA PRO A 37 -12.61 5.60 8.87
C PRO A 37 -12.69 4.16 8.34
N CYS A 38 -13.80 3.77 7.71
CA CYS A 38 -13.97 2.45 7.11
C CYS A 38 -13.08 2.24 5.87
N CYS A 39 -12.93 3.25 5.02
CA CYS A 39 -12.04 3.20 3.85
C CYS A 39 -10.58 3.16 4.29
N VAL A 40 -10.20 3.97 5.29
CA VAL A 40 -8.85 3.97 5.86
C VAL A 40 -8.51 2.62 6.49
N GLU A 41 -9.44 2.02 7.23
CA GLU A 41 -9.26 0.69 7.82
C GLU A 41 -9.12 -0.39 6.74
N ALA A 42 -9.94 -0.35 5.68
CA ALA A 42 -9.85 -1.28 4.56
C ALA A 42 -8.51 -1.16 3.80
N ILE A 43 -8.05 0.07 3.52
CA ILE A 43 -6.75 0.32 2.89
C ILE A 43 -5.60 -0.15 3.78
N ASN A 44 -5.65 0.15 5.07
CA ASN A 44 -4.66 -0.34 6.03
C ASN A 44 -4.64 -1.87 6.05
N ASN A 45 -5.79 -2.53 6.07
CA ASN A 45 -5.86 -3.97 6.04
C ASN A 45 -5.26 -4.54 4.75
N ILE A 46 -5.53 -3.95 3.58
CA ILE A 46 -4.89 -4.35 2.31
C ILE A 46 -3.38 -4.17 2.36
N TRP A 47 -2.92 -3.01 2.84
CA TRP A 47 -1.50 -2.69 2.92
C TRP A 47 -0.75 -3.61 3.88
N TYR A 48 -1.33 -3.84 5.07
CA TYR A 48 -0.77 -4.72 6.07
C TYR A 48 -0.87 -6.19 5.69
N ASP A 49 -1.86 -6.61 4.90
CA ASP A 49 -1.93 -7.96 4.34
C ASP A 49 -0.73 -8.24 3.42
N LYS A 50 -0.30 -7.25 2.63
CA LYS A 50 0.96 -7.34 1.85
C LYS A 50 2.23 -7.28 2.71
N LEU A 51 2.14 -6.67 3.88
CA LEU A 51 3.24 -6.63 4.85
C LEU A 51 3.27 -7.83 5.78
N ARG A 52 2.21 -8.64 5.86
CA ARG A 52 2.21 -9.89 6.63
C ARG A 52 3.23 -10.80 5.97
N PRO A 53 4.37 -11.04 6.61
CA PRO A 53 5.27 -12.07 6.17
C PRO A 53 4.62 -13.37 6.65
N GLU A 54 3.62 -13.88 5.93
CA GLU A 54 3.09 -15.23 6.19
C GLU A 54 4.18 -16.31 5.94
N GLN A 55 5.39 -15.89 5.59
CA GLN A 55 6.64 -16.64 5.69
C GLN A 55 7.72 -15.85 6.47
N THR A 56 7.48 -15.56 7.75
CA THR A 56 8.51 -15.09 8.70
C THR A 56 9.57 -16.17 8.98
N SER A 57 10.43 -16.45 8.00
CA SER A 57 11.79 -16.88 8.33
C SER A 57 12.56 -15.61 8.70
N LEU A 58 13.19 -15.60 9.89
CA LEU A 58 14.11 -14.53 10.33
C LEU A 58 15.12 -14.12 9.24
N ARG A 59 15.47 -15.06 8.34
CA ARG A 59 16.34 -14.83 7.19
C ARG A 59 15.80 -13.77 6.22
N HIS A 60 14.50 -13.75 5.94
CA HIS A 60 13.88 -12.76 5.04
C HIS A 60 13.86 -11.37 5.67
N GLN A 61 13.58 -11.27 6.97
CA GLN A 61 13.62 -9.99 7.69
C GLN A 61 15.03 -9.39 7.68
N CYS A 62 16.06 -10.20 7.94
CA CYS A 62 17.44 -9.75 7.84
C CYS A 62 17.82 -9.34 6.41
N TYR A 63 17.38 -10.07 5.39
CA TYR A 63 17.64 -9.69 3.99
C TYR A 63 17.01 -8.34 3.64
N LEU A 64 15.76 -8.12 4.07
CA LEU A 64 15.02 -6.89 3.78
C LEU A 64 15.65 -5.68 4.50
N LEU A 65 16.09 -5.86 5.74
CA LEU A 65 16.85 -4.83 6.47
C LEU A 65 18.20 -4.54 5.81
N CYS A 66 18.95 -5.57 5.40
CA CYS A 66 20.21 -5.39 4.66
C CYS A 66 20.00 -4.69 3.31
N ALA A 67 18.90 -4.97 2.60
CA ALA A 67 18.56 -4.33 1.34
C ALA A 67 18.18 -2.85 1.52
N ILE A 68 17.41 -2.51 2.56
CA ILE A 68 17.06 -1.12 2.89
C ILE A 68 18.32 -0.34 3.27
N ILE A 69 19.20 -0.92 4.09
CA ILE A 69 20.46 -0.28 4.48
C ILE A 69 21.36 -0.10 3.27
N SER A 70 21.53 -1.12 2.42
CA SER A 70 22.43 -1.01 1.25
C SER A 70 21.95 0.03 0.25
N PHE A 71 20.66 0.06 -0.10
CA PHE A 71 20.11 1.09 -0.99
C PHE A 71 20.09 2.47 -0.34
N GLY A 72 19.79 2.57 0.96
CA GLY A 72 19.83 3.83 1.70
C GLY A 72 21.24 4.42 1.81
N LEU A 73 22.28 3.57 1.89
CA LEU A 73 23.68 4.00 1.94
C LEU A 73 24.25 4.36 0.56
N LEU A 74 23.72 3.77 -0.52
CA LEU A 74 24.10 4.04 -1.90
C LEU A 74 23.35 5.24 -2.51
N ALA A 75 22.24 5.69 -1.92
CA ALA A 75 21.48 6.84 -2.41
C ALA A 75 22.26 8.18 -2.33
N PRO A 76 22.98 8.53 -1.23
CA PRO A 76 23.73 9.77 -1.15
C PRO A 76 24.82 9.93 -2.22
N PRO A 77 25.72 8.95 -2.48
CA PRO A 77 26.75 9.11 -3.50
C PRO A 77 26.20 9.13 -4.93
N LEU A 78 25.04 8.52 -5.18
CA LEU A 78 24.39 8.52 -6.48
C LEU A 78 23.73 9.87 -6.80
N LEU A 79 23.17 10.52 -5.78
CA LEU A 79 22.64 11.89 -5.87
C LEU A 79 23.77 12.91 -6.09
N ASP A 80 24.87 12.80 -5.35
CA ASP A 80 26.07 13.64 -5.55
C ASP A 80 26.65 13.49 -6.97
N TYR A 81 26.65 12.28 -7.53
CA TYR A 81 27.13 12.02 -8.88
C TYR A 81 26.23 12.68 -9.95
N GLN A 82 24.91 12.70 -9.74
CA GLN A 82 23.99 13.36 -10.65
C GLN A 82 24.08 14.89 -10.58
N GLU A 83 24.28 15.46 -9.40
CA GLU A 83 24.43 16.90 -9.22
C GLU A 83 25.72 17.42 -9.88
N LYS A 84 26.80 16.64 -9.85
CA LYS A 84 28.10 17.01 -10.45
C LYS A 84 28.15 16.88 -11.98
N ASN A 85 27.21 16.16 -12.60
CA ASN A 85 27.11 15.94 -14.05
C ASN A 85 26.06 16.83 -14.73
N LYS A 86 25.53 17.82 -14.01
CA LYS A 86 24.57 18.80 -14.50
C LYS A 86 25.23 20.18 -14.55
#